data_AF-A0A7J0GF28-F1
#
_entry.id   AF-A0A7J0GF28-F1
#
_cell.length_a   1.000
_cell.length_b   1.000
_cell.length_c   1.000
_cell.angle_alpha   90.00
_cell.angle_beta   90.00
_cell.angle_gamma   90.00
#
_symmetry.space_group_name_H-M   'P 1'
#
loop_
_entity.id
_entity.type
_entity.pdbx_description
1 polymer ?
#
loop_
_entity_poly.entity_id
_entity_poly.type
_entity_poly.pdbx_seq_one_letter_code
_entity_poly.pdbx_strand_id
1 'polypeptide(L)'
;MVDIWEERKVFGSRGQNLKDEMLGKVPPPSVSNGKSSNSIKIVKRDAHSLRIKLGVGGMPEKIVTAFQSVHDENTTEEAALNKCEATASLVGKMEKDVHTSAQGIDGLLEGSPSERPLLFLALHK
;
A
#
# COMPACT_ATOMS: atom_id res chain seq x y z
N MET A 1 -19.56 -1.33 -16.80
CA MET A 1 -18.16 -1.69 -16.40
C MET A 1 -17.43 -2.42 -17.52
N VAL A 2 -18.06 -3.44 -18.12
CA VAL A 2 -17.53 -4.13 -19.32
C VAL A 2 -17.28 -3.15 -20.48
N ASP A 3 -18.11 -2.11 -20.61
CA ASP A 3 -18.00 -1.11 -21.68
C ASP A 3 -16.70 -0.29 -21.60
N ILE A 4 -16.24 0.04 -20.39
CA ILE A 4 -14.97 0.76 -20.17
C ILE A 4 -13.78 -0.13 -20.57
N TRP A 5 -13.86 -1.43 -20.28
CA TRP A 5 -12.83 -2.40 -20.67
C TRP A 5 -12.80 -2.64 -22.18
N GLU A 6 -13.95 -2.51 -22.85
CA GLU A 6 -14.08 -2.59 -24.32
C GLU A 6 -13.50 -1.35 -25.02
N GLU A 7 -13.75 -0.16 -24.48
CA GLU A 7 -13.20 1.11 -24.99
C GLU A 7 -11.67 1.13 -24.90
N ARG A 8 -11.13 0.71 -23.74
CA ARG A 8 -9.68 0.67 -23.53
C ARG A 8 -8.99 -0.60 -24.04
N LYS A 9 -9.73 -1.49 -24.69
CA LYS A 9 -9.23 -2.77 -25.24
C LYS A 9 -8.44 -3.61 -24.22
N VAL A 10 -8.84 -3.57 -22.94
CA VAL A 10 -8.14 -4.26 -21.83
C VAL A 10 -7.97 -5.76 -22.11
N PHE A 11 -8.94 -6.37 -22.77
CA PHE A 11 -8.93 -7.79 -23.14
C PHE A 11 -8.84 -8.03 -24.65
N GLY A 12 -8.65 -6.99 -25.46
CA GLY A 12 -8.67 -7.07 -26.93
C GLY A 12 -9.92 -7.80 -27.44
N SER A 13 -9.74 -8.78 -28.33
CA SER A 13 -10.83 -9.60 -28.89
C SER A 13 -11.50 -10.54 -27.87
N ARG A 14 -10.86 -10.81 -26.73
CA ARG A 14 -11.43 -11.66 -25.67
C ARG A 14 -12.48 -10.93 -24.84
N GLY A 15 -12.51 -9.59 -24.87
CA GLY A 15 -13.49 -8.79 -24.12
C GLY A 15 -14.94 -9.03 -24.55
N GLN A 16 -15.17 -9.40 -25.82
CA GLN A 16 -16.50 -9.70 -26.31
C GLN A 16 -17.06 -10.99 -25.70
N ASN A 17 -16.23 -12.03 -25.57
CA ASN A 17 -16.62 -13.27 -24.89
C ASN A 17 -16.97 -13.02 -23.41
N LEU A 18 -16.23 -12.11 -22.75
CA LEU A 18 -16.54 -11.70 -21.37
C LEU A 18 -17.90 -11.01 -21.26
N LYS A 19 -18.24 -10.15 -22.23
CA LYS A 19 -19.56 -9.49 -22.29
C LYS A 19 -20.69 -10.50 -22.46
N ASP A 20 -20.49 -11.50 -23.31
CA ASP A 20 -21.47 -12.55 -23.59
C ASP A 20 -21.66 -13.51 -22.41
N GLU A 21 -20.59 -13.79 -21.65
CA GLU A 21 -20.61 -14.60 -20.42
C GLU A 21 -21.29 -13.85 -19.27
N MET A 22 -20.99 -12.56 -19.08
CA MET A 22 -21.64 -11.72 -18.05
C MET A 22 -23.13 -11.49 -18.33
N LEU A 23 -23.54 -11.40 -19.59
CA LEU A 23 -24.96 -11.31 -19.95
C LEU A 23 -25.70 -12.66 -19.90
N GLY A 24 -25.02 -13.75 -19.55
CA GLY A 24 -25.63 -15.07 -19.33
C GLY A 24 -26.29 -15.68 -20.57
N LYS A 25 -25.90 -15.26 -21.78
CA LYS A 25 -26.54 -15.70 -23.03
C LYS A 25 -26.00 -17.03 -23.58
N VAL A 26 -24.96 -17.59 -22.98
CA VAL A 26 -24.32 -18.83 -23.45
C VAL A 26 -24.38 -19.89 -22.34
N PRO A 27 -24.98 -21.07 -22.58
CA PRO A 27 -24.88 -22.17 -21.62
C PRO A 27 -23.40 -22.56 -21.47
N PRO A 28 -22.94 -22.88 -20.24
CA PRO A 28 -21.53 -23.14 -20.01
C PRO A 28 -21.05 -24.26 -20.93
N PRO A 29 -19.86 -24.12 -21.57
CA PRO A 29 -19.34 -25.15 -22.45
C PRO A 29 -19.19 -26.45 -21.66
N SER A 30 -19.81 -27.51 -22.19
CA SER A 30 -19.59 -28.89 -21.76
C SER A 30 -18.12 -29.24 -21.98
N VAL A 31 -17.30 -29.06 -20.94
CA VAL A 31 -15.89 -29.45 -20.92
C VAL A 31 -15.77 -30.97 -20.77
N SER A 32 -16.12 -31.71 -21.82
CA SER A 32 -15.69 -33.11 -21.94
C SER A 32 -14.33 -33.17 -22.62
N ASN A 33 -13.34 -33.52 -21.81
CA ASN A 33 -12.05 -34.09 -22.18
C ASN A 33 -10.98 -33.13 -22.73
N GLY A 34 -9.84 -33.10 -22.04
CA GLY A 34 -8.64 -32.41 -22.48
C GLY A 34 -7.90 -31.70 -21.34
N LYS A 35 -7.16 -32.47 -20.53
CA LYS A 35 -6.01 -32.02 -19.72
C LYS A 35 -6.14 -30.60 -19.13
N SER A 36 -7.03 -30.41 -18.16
CA SER A 36 -7.00 -29.18 -17.35
C SER A 36 -6.53 -29.49 -15.94
N SER A 37 -5.53 -28.76 -15.49
CA SER A 37 -4.98 -28.68 -14.13
C SER A 37 -5.97 -28.03 -13.14
N ASN A 38 -7.27 -28.30 -13.32
CA ASN A 38 -8.33 -27.79 -12.48
C ASN A 38 -8.42 -28.66 -11.22
N SER A 39 -8.10 -28.06 -10.07
CA SER A 39 -8.26 -28.68 -8.73
C SER A 39 -9.72 -28.92 -8.34
N ILE A 40 -10.66 -28.49 -9.17
CA ILE A 40 -12.09 -28.56 -8.93
C ILE A 40 -12.67 -29.65 -9.84
N LYS A 41 -13.04 -30.78 -9.25
CA LYS A 41 -13.72 -31.87 -9.96
C LYS A 41 -15.21 -31.82 -9.64
N ILE A 42 -16.02 -31.46 -10.62
CA ILE A 42 -17.48 -31.59 -10.54
C ILE A 42 -17.80 -33.07 -10.75
N VAL A 43 -18.17 -33.77 -9.68
CA VAL A 43 -18.31 -35.24 -9.72
C VAL A 43 -19.67 -35.68 -10.25
N LYS A 44 -20.74 -34.90 -10.04
CA LYS A 44 -22.07 -35.14 -10.60
C LYS A 44 -22.95 -33.91 -10.36
N ARG A 45 -23.77 -33.53 -11.34
CA ARG A 45 -24.84 -32.52 -11.20
C ARG A 45 -26.16 -33.27 -11.30
N ASP A 46 -26.84 -33.45 -10.17
CA ASP A 46 -28.25 -33.86 -10.15
C ASP A 46 -29.13 -32.63 -9.90
N ALA A 47 -30.44 -32.75 -10.18
CA ALA A 47 -31.40 -31.64 -10.21
C ALA A 47 -31.51 -30.83 -8.91
N HIS A 48 -30.89 -31.29 -7.81
CA HIS A 48 -30.99 -30.68 -6.50
C HIS A 48 -29.64 -30.44 -5.79
N SER A 49 -28.48 -30.80 -6.36
CA SER A 49 -27.21 -30.48 -5.70
C SER A 49 -26.00 -30.46 -6.63
N LEU A 50 -25.14 -29.46 -6.45
CA LEU A 50 -23.80 -29.41 -7.00
C LEU A 50 -22.80 -29.84 -5.94
N ARG A 51 -22.33 -31.09 -6.01
CA ARG A 51 -21.24 -31.57 -5.16
C ARG A 51 -19.89 -31.24 -5.80
N ILE A 52 -19.32 -30.11 -5.38
CA ILE A 52 -17.99 -29.66 -5.78
C ILE A 52 -16.98 -30.17 -4.73
N LYS A 53 -16.02 -31.00 -5.15
CA LYS A 53 -14.87 -31.37 -4.31
C LYS A 53 -13.69 -30.50 -4.70
N LEU A 54 -13.27 -29.63 -3.78
CA LEU A 54 -12.05 -28.85 -3.89
C LEU A 54 -10.86 -29.76 -3.56
N GLY A 55 -9.89 -29.89 -4.46
CA GLY A 55 -8.65 -30.59 -4.19
C GLY A 55 -7.78 -29.81 -3.20
N VAL A 56 -7.23 -30.49 -2.19
CA VAL A 56 -6.27 -29.92 -1.23
C VAL A 56 -5.06 -29.37 -2.00
N GLY A 57 -4.71 -28.10 -1.77
CA GLY A 57 -3.63 -27.40 -2.48
C GLY A 57 -4.05 -26.78 -3.82
N GLY A 58 -5.35 -26.54 -3.99
CA GLY A 58 -5.93 -25.88 -5.15
C GLY A 58 -5.71 -24.36 -5.22
N MET A 59 -6.44 -23.71 -6.12
CA MET A 59 -6.37 -22.26 -6.28
C MET A 59 -6.76 -21.49 -5.00
N PRO A 60 -7.76 -21.91 -4.21
CA PRO A 60 -8.13 -21.20 -2.99
C PRO A 60 -6.99 -21.11 -1.98
N GLU A 61 -6.23 -22.18 -1.80
CA GLU A 61 -5.06 -22.23 -0.92
C GLU A 61 -3.98 -21.27 -1.41
N LYS A 62 -3.74 -21.19 -2.72
CA LYS A 62 -2.78 -20.23 -3.30
C LYS A 62 -3.19 -18.78 -3.08
N ILE A 63 -4.50 -18.48 -3.17
CA ILE A 63 -5.01 -17.13 -2.88
C ILE A 63 -4.78 -16.80 -1.41
N VAL A 64 -5.10 -17.72 -0.50
CA VAL A 64 -4.90 -17.50 0.94
C VAL A 64 -3.42 -17.28 1.27
N THR A 65 -2.51 -18.09 0.72
CA THR A 65 -1.06 -17.90 0.92
C THR A 65 -0.57 -16.57 0.36
N ALA A 66 -1.00 -16.17 -0.84
CA ALA A 66 -0.60 -14.90 -1.43
C ALA A 66 -1.12 -13.71 -0.62
N PHE A 67 -2.36 -13.78 -0.14
CA PHE A 67 -2.95 -12.74 0.71
C PHE A 67 -2.21 -12.61 2.04
N GLN A 68 -1.90 -13.73 2.69
CA GLN A 68 -1.16 -13.73 3.95
C GLN A 68 0.24 -13.13 3.77
N SER A 69 0.94 -13.49 2.67
CA SER A 69 2.26 -12.93 2.35
C SER A 69 2.24 -11.41 2.20
N VAL A 70 1.25 -10.87 1.48
CA VAL A 70 1.10 -9.42 1.29
C VAL A 70 0.74 -8.73 2.60
N HIS A 71 -0.15 -9.34 3.40
CA HIS A 71 -0.55 -8.80 4.69
C HIS A 71 0.64 -8.72 5.66
N ASP A 72 1.43 -9.78 5.75
CA ASP A 72 2.58 -9.85 6.65
C ASP A 72 3.65 -8.81 6.26
N GLU A 73 3.95 -8.64 4.97
CA GLU A 73 4.87 -7.58 4.48
C GLU A 73 4.40 -6.16 4.80
N ASN A 74 3.10 -5.88 4.67
CA ASN A 74 2.53 -4.56 4.96
C ASN A 74 2.71 -4.16 6.44
N THR A 75 2.60 -5.10 7.37
CA THR A 75 2.78 -4.80 8.81
C THR A 75 4.21 -4.36 9.15
N THR A 76 5.20 -4.84 8.41
CA THR A 76 6.61 -4.43 8.55
C THR A 76 6.90 -3.04 7.95
N GLU A 77 6.27 -2.70 6.83
CA GLU A 77 6.46 -1.39 6.17
C GLU A 77 5.89 -0.24 7.02
N GLU A 78 4.69 -0.41 7.58
CA GLU A 78 4.05 0.61 8.42
C GLU A 78 4.90 0.95 9.66
N ALA A 79 5.48 -0.07 10.30
CA ALA A 79 6.38 0.11 11.43
C ALA A 79 7.66 0.88 11.06
N ALA A 80 8.19 0.70 9.84
CA ALA A 80 9.36 1.43 9.35
C ALA A 80 9.02 2.89 9.04
N LEU A 81 7.84 3.16 8.45
CA LEU A 81 7.35 4.51 8.18
C LEU A 81 7.15 5.31 9.47
N ASN A 82 6.50 4.73 10.48
CA ASN A 82 6.29 5.39 11.77
C ASN A 82 7.61 5.76 12.46
N LYS A 83 8.65 4.92 12.36
CA LYS A 83 9.99 5.24 12.88
C LYS A 83 10.64 6.39 12.10
N CYS A 84 10.49 6.40 10.78
CA CYS A 84 11.00 7.46 9.93
C CYS A 84 10.34 8.80 10.28
N GLU A 85 9.01 8.82 10.42
CA GLU A 85 8.25 10.01 10.81
C GLU A 85 8.68 10.55 12.18
N ALA A 86 8.82 9.67 13.18
CA ALA A 86 9.29 10.07 14.50
C ALA A 86 10.70 10.68 14.46
N THR A 87 11.59 10.11 13.64
CA THR A 87 12.96 10.63 13.45
C THR A 87 12.95 11.99 12.74
N ALA A 88 12.16 12.13 11.67
CA ALA A 88 12.02 13.38 10.93
C ALA A 88 11.43 14.49 11.82
N SER A 89 10.44 14.17 12.64
CA SER A 89 9.86 15.08 13.63
C SER A 89 10.89 15.53 14.66
N LEU A 90 11.71 14.61 15.18
CA LEU A 90 12.79 14.94 16.11
C LEU A 90 13.83 15.87 15.48
N VAL A 91 14.27 15.59 14.25
CA VAL A 91 15.21 16.44 13.51
C VAL A 91 14.63 17.85 13.30
N GLY A 92 13.35 17.94 12.91
CA GLY A 92 12.68 19.23 12.75
C GLY A 92 12.48 20.01 14.07
N LYS A 93 12.42 19.33 15.21
CA LYS A 93 12.46 20.00 16.53
C LYS A 93 13.87 20.51 16.85
N MET A 94 14.89 19.69 16.60
CA MET A 94 16.28 20.06 16.83
C MET A 94 16.72 21.28 16.00
N GLU A 95 16.28 21.36 14.74
CA GLU A 95 16.48 22.53 13.87
C GLU A 95 15.95 23.83 14.53
N LYS A 96 14.74 23.78 15.08
CA LYS A 96 14.09 24.93 15.73
C LYS A 96 14.78 25.31 17.04
N ASP A 97 15.23 24.32 17.81
CA ASP A 97 15.96 24.56 19.06
C ASP A 97 17.32 25.23 18.79
N VAL A 98 18.02 24.84 17.71
CA VAL A 98 19.27 25.48 17.26
C VAL A 98 19.03 26.93 16.81
N HIS A 99 17.94 27.20 16.08
CA HIS A 99 17.59 28.56 15.66
C HIS A 99 17.26 29.47 16.85
N THR A 100 16.52 28.95 17.83
CA THR A 100 16.14 29.70 19.04
C THR A 100 17.36 30.00 19.93
N SER A 101 18.30 29.06 20.02
CA SER A 101 19.59 29.25 20.70
C SER A 101 20.48 30.30 20.00
N ALA A 102 20.52 30.27 18.66
CA ALA A 102 21.29 31.22 17.86
C ALA A 102 20.71 32.65 17.87
N GLN A 103 19.40 32.83 18.06
CA GLN A 103 18.80 34.16 18.23
C GLN A 103 19.05 34.76 19.62
N GLY A 104 19.28 33.94 20.65
CA GLY A 104 19.61 34.42 22.01
C GLY A 104 21.00 35.08 22.11
N ILE A 105 21.94 34.69 21.23
CA ILE A 105 23.28 35.30 21.17
C ILE A 105 23.32 36.59 20.35
N ASP A 106 22.44 36.75 19.36
CA ASP A 106 22.33 38.00 18.58
C ASP A 106 21.69 39.13 19.42
N GLY A 107 20.76 38.79 20.32
CA GLY A 107 20.17 39.74 21.26
C GLY A 107 21.11 40.32 22.33
N LEU A 108 22.27 39.70 22.57
CA LEU A 108 23.29 40.23 23.48
C LEU A 108 24.21 41.27 22.79
N LEU A 109 24.22 41.28 21.45
CA LEU A 109 25.00 42.22 20.63
C LEU A 109 24.17 43.40 20.10
N GLU A 110 22.87 43.44 20.40
CA GLU A 110 21.94 44.53 20.13
C GLU A 110 21.79 45.50 21.33
N GLY A 111 22.83 45.62 22.15
CA GLY A 111 22.95 46.77 23.06
C GLY A 111 23.11 48.06 22.26
N SER A 112 22.32 49.07 22.62
CA SER A 112 22.39 50.42 22.04
C SER A 112 23.86 50.88 21.94
N PRO A 113 24.29 51.60 20.88
CA PRO A 113 25.70 51.94 20.66
C PRO A 113 26.42 52.61 21.85
N SER A 114 25.70 53.18 22.82
CA SER A 114 26.28 53.77 24.03
C SER A 114 26.58 52.78 25.17
N GLU A 115 26.05 51.57 25.16
CA GLU A 115 26.23 50.58 26.25
C GLU A 115 27.36 49.58 25.99
N ARG A 116 27.82 49.49 24.74
CA ARG A 116 28.90 48.59 24.30
C ARG A 116 30.22 48.78 25.06
N PRO A 117 30.67 50.02 25.42
CA PRO A 117 31.89 50.20 26.20
C PRO A 117 31.78 49.68 27.65
N LEU A 118 30.58 49.74 28.25
CA LEU A 118 30.37 49.30 29.64
C LEU A 118 30.39 47.77 29.77
N LEU A 119 29.85 47.07 28.77
CA LEU A 119 29.90 45.60 28.73
C LEU A 119 31.33 45.07 28.56
N PHE A 120 32.16 45.75 27.75
CA PHE A 120 33.58 45.38 27.60
C PHE A 120 34.37 45.55 28.90
N LEU A 121 34.07 46.60 29.67
CA LEU A 121 34.72 46.86 30.97
C LEU A 121 34.29 45.85 32.05
N ALA A 122 33.05 45.38 32.01
CA ALA A 122 32.54 44.38 32.95
C ALA A 122 33.14 42.98 32.74
N LEU A 123 33.57 42.65 31.52
CA LEU A 123 34.18 41.35 31.19
C LEU A 123 35.67 41.26 31.54
N HIS A 124 36.33 42.38 31.88
CA HIS A 124 37.76 42.44 32.12
C HIS A 124 38.11 42.87 33.57
N LYS A 125 37.26 42.55 34.54
CA LYS A 125 37.51 42.79 35.96
C LYS A 125 37.47 41.52 36.78
#